data_AF-A0A6G0M2R3-F1
#
_entry.id   AF-A0A6G0M2R3-F1
#
_cell.length_a   1.000
_cell.length_b   1.000
_cell.length_c   1.000
_cell.angle_alpha   90.00
_cell.angle_beta   90.00
_cell.angle_gamma   90.00
#
_symmetry.space_group_name_H-M   'P 1'
#
loop_
_entity.id
_entity.type
_entity.pdbx_description
1 polymer ?
#
loop_
_entity_poly.entity_id
_entity_poly.type
_entity_poly.pdbx_seq_one_letter_code
_entity_poly.pdbx_strand_id
1 'polypeptide(L)'
;MPSMLPAFLQIEINWLRGLYIALFFCNAIFATMFKTIGRDLLSSFGTFSDCDETDSASCQGNQMIFRASFSISMFFLMRALLSRFGWVQPRARAIKILMWVEVPVLIALLVGSFYIPNSFFDGYVPFTRVASGFFILFQIFSIVSVSYQVRDTLLDGIERAEKAEAQGETRRDFCAGSVCLWKTVFIGVCALSLVCIGSGITYLYMRFADCDLGLAFTTITIVAAALLLIACVSPWIEVGLLPPCAISAYLVLMCWQALVSNPVKSCEHRRYPPPSSTDEESSNTDSVIANAVIAAFAMTWTSWRTSSAATILLVRQGRTPQSRETPTTRSGSDDRHRDQQFASVVVVDVHPAHHTDESPTLAPAGTTVEPPQPSRELIHEPWQFYSMMCLAGLYMAMVLTDWNSADGSFNNISMWVKIVAQWVTILLFSWTLVAPKLFPDRDFS
;
A
#
# COMPACT_ATOMS: atom_id res chain seq x y z
N MET A 1 35.55 -17.58 -4.02
CA MET A 1 34.50 -16.70 -4.55
C MET A 1 33.15 -17.18 -4.06
N PRO A 2 32.67 -16.74 -2.88
CA PRO A 2 31.26 -16.85 -2.54
C PRO A 2 30.53 -15.68 -3.22
N SER A 3 29.52 -16.00 -4.02
CA SER A 3 28.65 -15.03 -4.68
C SER A 3 27.91 -14.20 -3.63
N MET A 4 28.34 -12.96 -3.43
CA MET A 4 27.57 -11.93 -2.76
C MET A 4 26.42 -11.52 -3.68
N LEU A 5 25.30 -12.23 -3.58
CA LEU A 5 24.02 -11.71 -4.04
C LEU A 5 23.61 -10.57 -3.08
N PRO A 6 23.15 -9.42 -3.59
CA PRO A 6 22.77 -8.29 -2.76
C PRO A 6 21.61 -8.67 -1.81
N ALA A 7 21.68 -8.18 -0.57
CA ALA A 7 20.70 -8.39 0.51
C ALA A 7 19.25 -7.99 0.15
N PHE A 8 19.04 -7.33 -0.98
CA PHE A 8 17.73 -7.08 -1.59
C PHE A 8 16.96 -8.37 -1.95
N LEU A 9 17.66 -9.50 -2.14
CA LEU A 9 17.07 -10.74 -2.66
C LEU A 9 16.88 -11.86 -1.61
N GLN A 10 17.26 -11.66 -0.34
CA GLN A 10 16.87 -12.56 0.75
C GLN A 10 15.43 -12.26 1.19
N ILE A 11 14.53 -12.51 0.25
CA ILE A 11 13.10 -12.34 0.38
C ILE A 11 12.56 -13.62 1.03
N GLU A 12 12.48 -13.66 2.36
CA GLU A 12 11.55 -14.59 3.02
C GLU A 12 10.13 -14.04 2.88
N ILE A 13 9.59 -14.04 1.65
CA ILE A 13 8.15 -13.97 1.48
C ILE A 13 7.59 -15.22 2.14
N ASN A 14 6.73 -15.06 3.14
CA ASN A 14 5.84 -16.12 3.56
C ASN A 14 5.04 -16.53 2.33
N TRP A 15 5.45 -17.62 1.67
CA TRP A 15 4.86 -18.15 0.43
C TRP A 15 3.33 -18.28 0.54
N LEU A 16 2.84 -18.51 1.77
CA LEU A 16 1.43 -18.57 2.11
C LEU A 16 0.69 -17.24 1.89
N ARG A 17 1.28 -16.09 2.26
CA ARG A 17 0.71 -14.76 1.98
C ARG A 17 0.67 -14.48 0.49
N GLY A 18 1.75 -14.80 -0.21
CA GLY A 18 1.82 -14.69 -1.67
C GLY A 18 0.67 -15.44 -2.34
N LEU A 19 0.33 -16.63 -1.82
CA LEU A 19 -0.81 -17.40 -2.31
C LEU A 19 -2.15 -16.70 -2.04
N TYR A 20 -2.40 -16.19 -0.83
CA TYR A 20 -3.64 -15.45 -0.54
C TYR A 20 -3.80 -14.20 -1.42
N ILE A 21 -2.72 -13.50 -1.70
CA ILE A 21 -2.70 -12.37 -2.63
C ILE A 21 -3.02 -12.86 -4.06
N ALA A 22 -2.42 -13.96 -4.50
CA ALA A 22 -2.72 -14.55 -5.81
C ALA A 22 -4.21 -14.96 -5.92
N LEU A 23 -4.76 -15.59 -4.87
CA LEU A 23 -6.17 -15.96 -4.80
C LEU A 23 -7.10 -14.75 -4.86
N PHE A 24 -6.74 -13.64 -4.21
CA PHE A 24 -7.46 -12.38 -4.33
C PHE A 24 -7.46 -11.86 -5.77
N PHE A 25 -6.31 -11.84 -6.44
CA PHE A 25 -6.23 -11.39 -7.83
C PHE A 25 -6.97 -12.33 -8.79
N CYS A 26 -6.91 -13.65 -8.58
CA CYS A 26 -7.72 -14.60 -9.33
C CYS A 26 -9.22 -14.30 -9.21
N ASN A 27 -9.71 -13.96 -8.01
CA ASN A 27 -11.10 -13.57 -7.81
C ASN A 27 -11.44 -12.24 -8.52
N ALA A 28 -10.54 -11.25 -8.49
CA ALA A 28 -10.73 -9.98 -9.20
C ALA A 28 -10.75 -10.15 -10.73
N ILE A 29 -9.85 -10.98 -11.27
CA ILE A 29 -9.81 -11.34 -12.70
C ILE A 29 -11.09 -12.07 -13.08
N PHE A 30 -11.51 -13.06 -12.28
CA PHE A 30 -12.75 -13.79 -12.49
C PHE A 30 -13.96 -12.84 -12.53
N ALA A 31 -14.09 -11.94 -11.56
CA ALA A 31 -15.17 -10.95 -11.53
C ALA A 31 -15.16 -10.03 -12.76
N THR A 32 -13.97 -9.59 -13.18
CA THR A 32 -13.80 -8.72 -14.36
C THR A 32 -14.15 -9.45 -15.66
N MET A 33 -13.73 -10.72 -15.80
CA MET A 33 -14.07 -11.56 -16.95
C MET A 33 -15.57 -11.79 -17.07
N PHE A 34 -16.26 -12.03 -15.94
CA PHE A 34 -17.71 -12.15 -15.93
C PHE A 34 -18.41 -10.82 -16.26
N LYS A 35 -17.88 -9.68 -15.81
CA LYS A 35 -18.40 -8.35 -16.17
C LYS A 35 -18.33 -8.09 -17.68
N THR A 36 -17.25 -8.52 -18.35
CA THR A 36 -17.01 -8.21 -19.77
C THR A 36 -17.59 -9.23 -20.74
N ILE A 37 -17.38 -10.53 -20.49
CA ILE A 37 -17.74 -11.62 -21.42
C ILE A 37 -19.05 -12.29 -20.98
N GLY A 38 -19.36 -12.26 -19.69
CA GLY A 38 -20.44 -13.05 -19.10
C GLY A 38 -21.85 -12.51 -19.32
N ARG A 39 -22.08 -11.44 -20.08
CA ARG A 39 -23.41 -10.79 -20.19
C ARG A 39 -24.50 -11.76 -20.65
N ASP A 40 -24.23 -12.52 -21.71
CA ASP A 40 -25.18 -13.51 -22.25
C ASP A 40 -25.40 -14.71 -21.31
N LEU A 41 -24.41 -15.00 -20.46
CA LEU A 41 -24.49 -16.07 -19.46
C LEU A 41 -25.18 -15.60 -18.18
N LEU A 42 -25.02 -14.32 -17.83
CA LEU A 42 -25.66 -13.66 -16.69
C LEU A 42 -27.15 -13.45 -16.94
N SER A 43 -27.56 -13.13 -18.17
CA SER A 43 -28.99 -12.98 -18.54
C SER A 43 -29.78 -14.30 -18.45
N SER A 44 -29.10 -15.44 -18.55
CA SER A 44 -29.71 -16.77 -18.33
C SER A 44 -30.08 -17.01 -16.86
N PHE A 45 -29.43 -16.30 -15.92
CA PHE A 45 -29.73 -16.40 -14.49
C PHE A 45 -30.81 -15.41 -14.09
N GLY A 46 -31.98 -15.92 -13.68
CA GLY A 46 -33.10 -15.11 -13.18
C GLY A 46 -32.80 -14.25 -11.95
N THR A 47 -31.63 -14.39 -11.33
CA THR A 47 -31.19 -13.54 -10.21
C THR A 47 -30.89 -12.08 -10.65
N PHE A 48 -30.83 -11.78 -11.94
CA PHE A 48 -30.55 -10.44 -12.46
C PHE A 48 -31.76 -9.79 -13.16
N SER A 49 -32.96 -10.34 -13.00
CA SER A 49 -34.18 -9.84 -13.68
C SER A 49 -34.50 -8.38 -13.38
N ASP A 50 -34.16 -7.87 -12.18
CA ASP A 50 -34.41 -6.47 -11.81
C ASP A 50 -33.55 -5.49 -12.62
N CYS A 51 -32.43 -5.93 -13.20
CA CYS A 51 -31.58 -5.11 -14.06
C CYS A 51 -32.15 -4.92 -15.48
N ASP A 52 -33.14 -5.73 -15.90
CA ASP A 52 -33.79 -5.57 -17.21
C ASP A 52 -34.76 -4.38 -17.20
N GLU A 53 -35.23 -3.94 -16.03
CA GLU A 53 -36.11 -2.77 -15.89
C GLU A 53 -35.37 -1.43 -15.90
N THR A 54 -34.06 -1.40 -15.62
CA THR A 54 -33.31 -0.15 -15.40
C THR A 54 -32.62 0.43 -16.65
N ASP A 55 -32.81 -0.13 -17.86
CA ASP A 55 -32.21 0.28 -19.15
C ASP A 55 -30.66 0.42 -19.14
N SER A 56 -30.00 0.06 -18.04
CA SER A 56 -28.58 0.25 -17.79
C SER A 56 -27.80 -1.02 -18.14
N ALA A 57 -27.12 -1.01 -19.30
CA ALA A 57 -26.31 -2.14 -19.78
C ALA A 57 -25.18 -2.58 -18.82
N SER A 58 -24.85 -1.78 -17.81
CA SER A 58 -23.80 -2.04 -16.80
C SER A 58 -24.30 -2.69 -15.50
N CYS A 59 -25.62 -2.75 -15.26
CA CYS A 59 -26.19 -3.24 -13.99
C CYS A 59 -25.82 -4.68 -13.69
N GLN A 60 -26.03 -5.60 -14.65
CA GLN A 60 -25.74 -7.03 -14.46
C GLN A 60 -24.26 -7.28 -14.12
N GLY A 61 -23.35 -6.58 -14.82
CA GLY A 61 -21.92 -6.67 -14.58
C GLY A 61 -21.50 -6.09 -13.21
N ASN A 62 -22.08 -4.97 -12.80
CA ASN A 62 -21.80 -4.36 -11.51
C ASN A 62 -22.30 -5.24 -10.35
N GLN A 63 -23.50 -5.78 -10.45
CA GLN A 63 -24.06 -6.72 -9.47
C GLN A 63 -23.17 -7.97 -9.30
N MET A 64 -22.63 -8.51 -10.40
CA MET A 64 -21.71 -9.64 -10.33
C MET A 64 -20.40 -9.29 -9.60
N ILE A 65 -19.86 -8.09 -9.81
CA ILE A 65 -18.68 -7.61 -9.07
C ILE A 65 -18.98 -7.49 -7.58
N PHE A 66 -20.12 -6.93 -7.19
CA PHE A 66 -20.50 -6.79 -5.78
C PHE A 66 -20.64 -8.15 -5.09
N ARG A 67 -21.21 -9.15 -5.77
CA ARG A 67 -21.29 -10.53 -5.28
C ARG A 67 -19.91 -11.16 -5.10
N ALA A 68 -19.02 -11.04 -6.09
CA ALA A 68 -17.67 -11.58 -6.00
C ALA A 68 -16.81 -10.89 -4.92
N SER A 69 -16.99 -9.58 -4.74
CA SER A 69 -16.38 -8.79 -3.66
C SER A 69 -16.89 -9.21 -2.29
N PHE A 70 -18.20 -9.37 -2.13
CA PHE A 70 -18.79 -9.82 -0.87
C PHE A 70 -18.24 -11.18 -0.43
N SER A 71 -18.17 -12.14 -1.35
CA SER A 71 -17.67 -13.49 -1.07
C SER A 71 -16.19 -13.50 -0.66
N ILE A 72 -15.32 -12.74 -1.35
CA ILE A 72 -13.90 -12.67 -0.99
C ILE A 72 -13.66 -11.91 0.32
N SER A 73 -14.43 -10.84 0.58
CA SER A 73 -14.35 -10.11 1.85
C SER A 73 -14.83 -10.95 3.02
N MET A 74 -15.93 -11.69 2.88
CA MET A 74 -16.40 -12.62 3.90
C MET A 74 -15.40 -13.76 4.16
N PHE A 75 -14.76 -14.29 3.11
CA PHE A 75 -13.69 -15.27 3.24
C PHE A 75 -12.51 -14.74 4.08
N PHE A 76 -12.03 -13.53 3.77
CA PHE A 76 -10.92 -12.94 4.52
C PHE A 76 -11.31 -12.50 5.93
N LEU A 77 -12.55 -12.05 6.14
CA LEU A 77 -13.09 -11.78 7.47
C LEU A 77 -13.13 -13.04 8.33
N MET A 78 -13.64 -14.15 7.78
CA MET A 78 -13.63 -15.45 8.46
C MET A 78 -12.20 -15.87 8.83
N ARG A 79 -11.24 -15.73 7.92
CA ARG A 79 -9.82 -16.00 8.18
C ARG A 79 -9.23 -15.09 9.25
N ALA A 80 -9.58 -13.79 9.26
CA ALA A 80 -9.13 -12.85 10.28
C ALA A 80 -9.64 -13.24 11.67
N LEU A 81 -10.91 -13.65 11.76
CA LEU A 81 -11.51 -14.12 13.01
C LEU A 81 -10.85 -15.43 13.48
N LEU A 82 -10.68 -16.42 12.58
CA LEU A 82 -10.03 -17.69 12.90
C LEU A 82 -8.59 -17.48 13.41
N SER A 83 -7.83 -16.58 12.77
CA SER A 83 -6.48 -16.20 13.22
C SER A 83 -6.52 -15.51 14.59
N ARG A 84 -7.51 -14.65 14.85
CA ARG A 84 -7.68 -13.96 16.14
C ARG A 84 -8.04 -14.91 17.29
N PHE A 85 -8.87 -15.91 17.01
CA PHE A 85 -9.27 -16.93 17.99
C PHE A 85 -8.21 -18.03 18.22
N GLY A 86 -6.98 -17.83 17.73
CA GLY A 86 -5.86 -18.72 18.01
C GLY A 86 -5.91 -20.01 17.21
N TRP A 87 -6.58 -20.03 16.05
CA TRP A 87 -6.52 -21.20 15.18
C TRP A 87 -5.14 -21.28 14.51
N VAL A 88 -4.38 -22.29 14.91
CA VAL A 88 -3.00 -22.49 14.46
C VAL A 88 -2.95 -23.61 13.42
N GLN A 89 -2.44 -23.30 12.23
CA GLN A 89 -2.24 -24.28 11.17
C GLN A 89 -0.78 -24.76 11.13
N PRO A 90 -0.53 -26.09 11.09
CA PRO A 90 0.83 -26.61 10.91
C PRO A 90 1.32 -26.35 9.47
N ARG A 91 2.54 -25.81 9.34
CA ARG A 91 3.21 -25.42 8.07
C ARG A 91 3.06 -26.47 6.97
N ALA A 92 3.34 -27.73 7.31
CA ALA A 92 3.31 -28.85 6.37
C ALA A 92 1.92 -29.20 5.81
N ARG A 93 0.83 -28.76 6.44
CA ARG A 93 -0.55 -29.01 5.96
C ARG A 93 -1.22 -27.76 5.40
N ALA A 94 -0.59 -26.59 5.48
CA ALA A 94 -1.21 -25.33 5.07
C ALA A 94 -1.69 -25.36 3.61
N ILE A 95 -0.88 -25.84 2.66
CA ILE A 95 -1.28 -25.97 1.23
C ILE A 95 -2.47 -26.92 1.08
N LYS A 96 -2.44 -28.07 1.77
CA LYS A 96 -3.52 -29.06 1.69
C LYS A 96 -4.83 -28.49 2.23
N ILE A 97 -4.79 -27.79 3.36
CA ILE A 97 -5.97 -27.17 3.97
C ILE A 97 -6.52 -26.06 3.06
N LEU A 98 -5.63 -25.21 2.57
CA LEU A 98 -5.98 -24.15 1.63
C LEU A 98 -6.70 -24.71 0.38
N MET A 99 -6.14 -25.73 -0.26
CA MET A 99 -6.69 -26.27 -1.51
C MET A 99 -7.98 -27.08 -1.30
N TRP A 100 -8.07 -27.87 -0.22
CA TRP A 100 -9.19 -28.78 0.01
C TRP A 100 -10.29 -28.25 0.93
N VAL A 101 -10.04 -27.16 1.65
CA VAL A 101 -11.02 -26.54 2.57
C VAL A 101 -11.26 -25.10 2.18
N GLU A 102 -10.22 -24.27 2.11
CA GLU A 102 -10.40 -22.82 1.97
C GLU A 102 -10.90 -22.40 0.57
N VAL A 103 -10.33 -22.99 -0.50
CA VAL A 103 -10.80 -22.74 -1.88
C VAL A 103 -12.25 -23.21 -2.07
N PRO A 104 -12.65 -24.43 -1.64
CA PRO A 104 -14.06 -24.82 -1.65
C PRO A 104 -14.97 -23.91 -0.83
N VAL A 105 -14.53 -23.41 0.33
CA VAL A 105 -15.31 -22.45 1.12
C VAL A 105 -15.48 -21.13 0.37
N LEU A 106 -14.44 -20.63 -0.30
CA LEU A 106 -14.55 -19.44 -1.14
C LEU A 106 -15.55 -19.65 -2.29
N ILE A 107 -15.47 -20.79 -2.98
CA ILE A 107 -16.41 -21.15 -4.06
C ILE A 107 -17.83 -21.25 -3.50
N ALA A 108 -18.03 -21.87 -2.33
CA ALA A 108 -19.33 -21.96 -1.68
C ALA A 108 -19.88 -20.58 -1.29
N LEU A 109 -19.04 -19.66 -0.79
CA LEU A 109 -19.43 -18.28 -0.51
C LEU A 109 -19.78 -17.50 -1.80
N LEU A 110 -19.10 -17.79 -2.91
CA LEU A 110 -19.40 -17.19 -4.22
C LEU A 110 -20.71 -17.72 -4.79
N VAL A 111 -20.92 -19.03 -4.80
CA VAL A 111 -22.19 -19.64 -5.23
C VAL A 111 -23.33 -19.21 -4.32
N GLY A 112 -23.08 -19.15 -3.01
CA GLY A 112 -24.02 -18.68 -2.01
C GLY A 112 -24.49 -17.24 -2.23
N SER A 113 -23.62 -16.36 -2.74
CA SER A 113 -24.00 -14.96 -2.98
C SER A 113 -24.98 -14.77 -4.15
N PHE A 114 -25.16 -15.76 -5.03
CA PHE A 114 -26.22 -15.77 -6.05
C PHE A 114 -27.62 -16.07 -5.49
N TYR A 115 -27.73 -16.59 -4.27
CA TYR A 115 -29.02 -16.79 -3.62
C TYR A 115 -29.48 -15.56 -2.84
N ILE A 116 -28.64 -14.52 -2.75
CA ILE A 116 -28.93 -13.27 -2.06
C ILE A 116 -29.64 -12.32 -3.05
N PRO A 117 -30.79 -11.74 -2.67
CA PRO A 117 -31.55 -10.83 -3.54
C PRO A 117 -30.79 -9.52 -3.82
N ASN A 118 -31.10 -8.87 -4.94
CA ASN A 118 -30.44 -7.63 -5.38
C ASN A 118 -30.61 -6.47 -4.38
N SER A 119 -31.75 -6.42 -3.68
CA SER A 119 -32.03 -5.42 -2.65
C SER A 119 -31.02 -5.41 -1.50
N PHE A 120 -30.39 -6.54 -1.18
CA PHE A 120 -29.30 -6.59 -0.22
C PHE A 120 -28.05 -5.87 -0.75
N PHE A 121 -27.74 -6.06 -2.03
CA PHE A 121 -26.56 -5.45 -2.66
C PHE A 121 -26.72 -3.93 -2.81
N ASP A 122 -27.95 -3.44 -2.97
CA ASP A 122 -28.23 -1.99 -2.94
C ASP A 122 -27.84 -1.36 -1.60
N GLY A 123 -28.05 -2.07 -0.48
CA GLY A 123 -27.57 -1.67 0.84
C GLY A 123 -26.07 -1.92 1.07
N TYR A 124 -25.48 -2.89 0.38
CA TYR A 124 -24.05 -3.21 0.45
C TYR A 124 -23.17 -2.16 -0.23
N VAL A 125 -23.64 -1.52 -1.31
CA VAL A 125 -22.89 -0.46 -2.02
C VAL A 125 -22.50 0.71 -1.11
N PRO A 126 -23.40 1.40 -0.38
CA PRO A 126 -22.99 2.52 0.48
C PRO A 126 -22.07 2.07 1.61
N PHE A 127 -22.25 0.86 2.16
CA PHE A 127 -21.33 0.29 3.14
C PHE A 127 -19.92 0.11 2.58
N THR A 128 -19.81 -0.50 1.40
CA THR A 128 -18.52 -0.73 0.74
C THR A 128 -17.84 0.56 0.31
N ARG A 129 -18.59 1.62 -0.04
CA ARG A 129 -18.02 2.95 -0.34
C ARG A 129 -17.29 3.53 0.88
N VAL A 130 -17.93 3.50 2.04
CA VAL A 130 -17.33 4.00 3.29
C VAL A 130 -16.16 3.11 3.72
N ALA A 131 -16.33 1.78 3.65
CA ALA A 131 -15.28 0.82 3.99
C ALA A 131 -14.02 1.00 3.11
N SER A 132 -14.22 1.29 1.82
CA SER A 132 -13.16 1.60 0.86
C SER A 132 -12.38 2.86 1.24
N GLY A 133 -13.04 3.86 1.84
CA GLY A 133 -12.37 5.04 2.39
C GLY A 133 -11.26 4.68 3.38
N PHE A 134 -11.50 3.70 4.27
CA PHE A 134 -10.47 3.22 5.19
C PHE A 134 -9.33 2.50 4.47
N PHE A 135 -9.63 1.74 3.41
CA PHE A 135 -8.59 1.10 2.60
C PHE A 135 -7.70 2.14 1.89
N ILE A 136 -8.30 3.21 1.38
CA ILE A 136 -7.55 4.33 0.78
C ILE A 136 -6.57 4.94 1.81
N LEU A 137 -6.95 5.04 3.09
CA LEU A 137 -6.02 5.49 4.16
C LEU A 137 -4.82 4.55 4.33
N PHE A 138 -5.02 3.23 4.26
CA PHE A 138 -3.92 2.28 4.27
C PHE A 138 -3.04 2.37 3.03
N GLN A 139 -3.66 2.57 1.86
CA GLN A 139 -2.96 2.81 0.60
C GLN A 139 -2.09 4.08 0.68
N ILE A 140 -2.60 5.15 1.29
CA ILE A 140 -1.85 6.39 1.55
C ILE A 140 -0.62 6.11 2.41
N PHE A 141 -0.80 5.42 3.54
CA PHE A 141 0.32 5.06 4.42
C PHE A 141 1.38 4.22 3.69
N SER A 142 0.93 3.29 2.85
CA SER A 142 1.81 2.48 2.00
C SER A 142 2.65 3.34 1.07
N ILE A 143 2.03 4.28 0.35
CA ILE A 143 2.72 5.16 -0.61
C ILE A 143 3.73 6.06 0.12
N VAL A 144 3.36 6.62 1.28
CA VAL A 144 4.27 7.41 2.12
C VAL A 144 5.48 6.58 2.53
N SER A 145 5.24 5.36 3.03
CA SER A 145 6.32 4.46 3.46
C SER A 145 7.25 4.06 2.31
N VAL A 146 6.72 3.80 1.11
CA VAL A 146 7.51 3.54 -0.10
C VAL A 146 8.36 4.76 -0.45
N SER A 147 7.77 5.96 -0.42
CA SER A 147 8.43 7.19 -0.83
C SER A 147 9.65 7.48 0.05
N TYR A 148 9.52 7.28 1.37
CA TYR A 148 10.66 7.37 2.30
C TYR A 148 11.69 6.27 2.04
N GLN A 149 11.29 5.02 1.84
CA GLN A 149 12.24 3.93 1.54
C GLN A 149 13.01 4.12 0.24
N VAL A 150 12.36 4.63 -0.81
CA VAL A 150 13.02 4.95 -2.08
C VAL A 150 14.02 6.08 -1.88
N ARG A 151 13.67 7.13 -1.11
CA ARG A 151 14.60 8.20 -0.74
C ARG A 151 15.82 7.63 -0.03
N ASP A 152 15.60 6.87 1.03
CA ASP A 152 16.68 6.36 1.88
C ASP A 152 17.60 5.41 1.09
N THR A 153 17.02 4.54 0.26
CA THR A 153 17.80 3.64 -0.62
C THR A 153 18.66 4.41 -1.63
N LEU A 154 18.13 5.49 -2.20
CA LEU A 154 18.88 6.32 -3.14
C LEU A 154 20.00 7.10 -2.45
N LEU A 155 19.74 7.65 -1.26
CA LEU A 155 20.75 8.35 -0.46
C LEU A 155 21.88 7.39 -0.04
N ASP A 156 21.52 6.22 0.49
CA ASP A 156 22.46 5.15 0.80
C ASP A 156 23.32 4.74 -0.39
N GLY A 157 22.70 4.63 -1.57
CA GLY A 157 23.39 4.32 -2.82
C GLY A 157 24.44 5.38 -3.19
N ILE A 158 24.10 6.65 -3.00
CA ILE A 158 25.03 7.78 -3.21
C ILE A 158 26.18 7.70 -2.21
N GLU A 159 25.91 7.54 -0.92
CA GLU A 159 26.94 7.47 0.12
C GLU A 159 27.92 6.31 -0.09
N ARG A 160 27.40 5.12 -0.44
CA ARG A 160 28.24 3.95 -0.73
C ARG A 160 29.11 4.17 -1.95
N ALA A 161 28.57 4.79 -2.99
CA ALA A 161 29.31 5.10 -4.19
C ALA A 161 30.42 6.13 -3.91
N GLU A 162 30.16 7.15 -3.09
CA GLU A 162 31.16 8.15 -2.69
C GLU A 162 32.30 7.51 -1.86
N LYS A 163 31.95 6.60 -0.93
CA LYS A 163 32.94 5.83 -0.15
C LYS A 163 33.82 4.94 -1.05
N ALA A 164 33.23 4.29 -2.06
CA ALA A 164 33.97 3.46 -3.01
C ALA A 164 34.91 4.28 -3.92
N GLU A 165 34.51 5.51 -4.30
CA GLU A 165 35.38 6.44 -5.03
C GLU A 165 36.54 6.92 -4.15
N ALA A 166 36.28 7.22 -2.87
CA ALA A 166 37.32 7.61 -1.91
C ALA A 166 38.36 6.51 -1.66
N GLN A 167 37.97 5.23 -1.76
CA GLN A 167 38.85 4.07 -1.63
C GLN A 167 39.66 3.74 -2.89
N GLY A 168 39.47 4.49 -3.99
CA GLY A 168 40.29 4.36 -5.21
C GLY A 168 39.99 3.14 -6.08
N GLU A 169 38.86 2.46 -5.86
CA GLU A 169 38.53 1.19 -6.52
C GLU A 169 37.89 1.38 -7.91
N THR A 170 37.54 2.61 -8.32
CA THR A 170 36.88 2.88 -9.61
C THR A 170 37.73 3.75 -10.53
N ARG A 171 38.05 3.23 -11.72
CA ARG A 171 38.82 3.89 -12.77
C ARG A 171 38.09 5.15 -13.29
N ARG A 172 38.80 6.28 -13.24
CA ARG A 172 38.41 7.57 -13.84
C ARG A 172 38.32 7.43 -15.35
N ASP A 173 37.11 7.33 -15.89
CA ASP A 173 36.80 7.83 -17.22
C ASP A 173 35.37 8.44 -17.19
N PHE A 174 35.34 9.75 -17.44
CA PHE A 174 34.19 10.62 -17.74
C PHE A 174 32.77 10.14 -17.32
N CYS A 175 32.27 10.61 -16.17
CA CYS A 175 30.87 10.43 -15.72
C CYS A 175 30.30 8.99 -15.72
N ALA A 176 31.13 7.95 -15.91
CA ALA A 176 30.72 6.55 -15.95
C ALA A 176 30.92 5.82 -14.60
N GLY A 177 31.11 6.58 -13.51
CA GLY A 177 31.21 6.04 -12.16
C GLY A 177 29.82 5.80 -11.54
N SER A 178 29.72 4.80 -10.67
CA SER A 178 28.49 4.47 -9.91
C SER A 178 27.89 5.70 -9.20
N VAL A 179 28.71 6.65 -8.75
CA VAL A 179 28.30 7.92 -8.11
C VAL A 179 27.45 8.80 -9.02
N CYS A 180 27.91 9.04 -10.26
CA CYS A 180 27.17 9.86 -11.22
C CYS A 180 25.84 9.20 -11.57
N LEU A 181 25.78 7.86 -11.64
CA LEU A 181 24.55 7.12 -11.87
C LEU A 181 23.54 7.32 -10.73
N TRP A 182 23.93 7.13 -9.46
CA TRP A 182 23.00 7.32 -8.34
C TRP A 182 22.51 8.76 -8.19
N LYS A 183 23.39 9.75 -8.38
CA LYS A 183 23.01 11.18 -8.35
C LYS A 183 22.09 11.55 -9.52
N THR A 184 22.36 11.07 -10.73
CA THR A 184 21.50 11.30 -11.90
C THR A 184 20.14 10.62 -11.75
N VAL A 185 20.09 9.42 -11.17
CA VAL A 185 18.82 8.74 -10.85
C VAL A 185 18.02 9.55 -9.82
N PHE A 186 18.65 10.01 -8.73
CA PHE A 186 17.95 10.82 -7.72
C PHE A 186 17.37 12.13 -8.29
N ILE A 187 18.18 12.88 -9.04
CA ILE A 187 17.74 14.14 -9.67
C ILE A 187 16.70 13.84 -10.75
N GLY A 188 16.88 12.78 -11.54
CA GLY A 188 15.96 12.37 -12.59
C GLY A 188 14.57 12.03 -12.05
N VAL A 189 14.49 11.28 -10.94
CA VAL A 189 13.21 10.95 -10.27
C VAL A 189 12.53 12.21 -9.73
N CYS A 190 13.29 13.13 -9.12
CA CYS A 190 12.74 14.40 -8.63
C CYS A 190 12.26 15.30 -9.78
N ALA A 191 13.01 15.42 -10.86
CA ALA A 191 12.65 16.21 -12.02
C ALA A 191 11.42 15.65 -12.74
N LEU A 192 11.38 14.33 -12.95
CA LEU A 192 10.25 13.65 -13.58
C LEU A 192 8.97 13.83 -12.76
N SER A 193 9.04 13.65 -11.43
CA SER A 193 7.87 13.83 -10.56
C SER A 193 7.36 15.27 -10.56
N LEU A 194 8.25 16.28 -10.55
CA LEU A 194 7.84 17.69 -10.69
C LEU A 194 7.18 17.99 -12.04
N VAL A 195 7.68 17.42 -13.14
CA VAL A 195 7.06 17.55 -14.46
C VAL A 195 5.67 16.90 -14.47
N CYS A 196 5.51 15.71 -13.89
CA CYS A 196 4.22 15.04 -13.76
C CYS A 196 3.21 15.85 -12.93
N ILE A 197 3.66 16.48 -11.84
CA ILE A 197 2.82 17.35 -11.02
C ILE A 197 2.38 18.57 -11.83
N GLY A 198 3.33 19.25 -12.49
CA GLY A 198 3.06 20.45 -13.29
C GLY A 198 2.12 20.16 -14.46
N SER A 199 2.34 19.08 -15.19
CA SER A 199 1.48 18.65 -16.30
C SER A 199 0.09 18.24 -15.81
N GLY A 200 0.01 17.48 -14.72
CA GLY A 200 -1.26 17.06 -14.13
C GLY A 200 -2.10 18.23 -13.63
N ILE A 201 -1.50 19.20 -12.93
CA ILE A 201 -2.20 20.41 -12.48
C ILE A 201 -2.67 21.25 -13.67
N THR A 202 -1.82 21.43 -14.68
CA THR A 202 -2.17 22.17 -15.90
C THR A 202 -3.36 21.51 -16.60
N TYR A 203 -3.34 20.19 -16.72
CA TYR A 203 -4.43 19.41 -17.29
C TYR A 203 -5.73 19.56 -16.50
N LEU A 204 -5.67 19.53 -15.17
CA LEU A 204 -6.83 19.76 -14.30
C LEU A 204 -7.45 21.14 -14.50
N TYR A 205 -6.63 22.20 -14.59
CA TYR A 205 -7.14 23.54 -14.88
C TYR A 205 -7.73 23.65 -16.28
N MET A 206 -7.10 23.04 -17.30
CA MET A 206 -7.64 23.08 -18.66
C MET A 206 -9.00 22.39 -18.78
N ARG A 207 -9.24 21.34 -17.99
CA ARG A 207 -10.44 20.50 -18.10
C ARG A 207 -11.58 20.93 -17.17
N PHE A 208 -11.27 21.34 -15.94
CA PHE A 208 -12.26 21.52 -14.86
C PHE A 208 -12.33 22.95 -14.28
N ALA A 209 -11.50 23.91 -14.73
CA ALA A 209 -11.50 25.26 -14.15
C ALA A 209 -12.79 26.05 -14.40
N ASP A 210 -13.58 25.68 -15.41
CA ASP A 210 -14.88 26.30 -15.69
C ASP A 210 -15.96 25.91 -14.66
N CYS A 211 -15.71 24.89 -13.83
CA CYS A 211 -16.56 24.50 -12.72
C CYS A 211 -16.05 25.09 -11.40
N ASP A 212 -16.92 25.72 -10.58
CA ASP A 212 -16.53 26.29 -9.28
C ASP A 212 -15.88 25.25 -8.34
N LEU A 213 -16.46 24.04 -8.28
CA LEU A 213 -15.91 22.90 -7.52
C LEU A 213 -14.57 22.42 -8.09
N GLY A 214 -14.46 22.37 -9.42
CA GLY A 214 -13.23 21.97 -10.11
C GLY A 214 -12.08 22.92 -9.86
N LEU A 215 -12.38 24.22 -9.92
CA LEU A 215 -11.46 25.29 -9.55
C LEU A 215 -11.04 25.20 -8.09
N ALA A 216 -11.99 25.03 -7.16
CA ALA A 216 -11.70 24.92 -5.72
C ALA A 216 -10.82 23.71 -5.38
N PHE A 217 -11.13 22.52 -5.90
CA PHE A 217 -10.33 21.31 -5.60
C PHE A 217 -8.92 21.38 -6.20
N THR A 218 -8.79 21.89 -7.43
CA THR A 218 -7.48 22.03 -8.08
C THR A 218 -6.63 23.09 -7.38
N THR A 219 -7.22 24.23 -6.97
CA THR A 219 -6.51 25.30 -6.23
C THR A 219 -6.04 24.83 -4.85
N ILE A 220 -6.87 24.09 -4.11
CA ILE A 220 -6.44 23.48 -2.82
C ILE A 220 -5.27 22.52 -3.05
N THR A 221 -5.33 21.70 -4.11
CA THR A 221 -4.29 20.71 -4.41
C THR A 221 -2.95 21.36 -4.75
N ILE A 222 -2.90 22.39 -5.60
CA ILE A 222 -1.65 23.09 -5.93
C ILE A 222 -1.07 23.82 -4.70
N VAL A 223 -1.92 24.46 -3.89
CA VAL A 223 -1.47 25.15 -2.67
C VAL A 223 -0.88 24.15 -1.68
N ALA A 224 -1.56 23.02 -1.45
CA ALA A 224 -1.06 21.97 -0.58
C ALA A 224 0.27 21.39 -1.09
N ALA A 225 0.37 21.06 -2.38
CA ALA A 225 1.61 20.55 -2.98
C ALA A 225 2.77 21.55 -2.84
N ALA A 226 2.53 22.84 -3.10
CA ALA A 226 3.54 23.88 -2.94
C ALA A 226 3.99 24.02 -1.47
N LEU A 227 3.06 24.05 -0.52
CA LEU A 227 3.38 24.13 0.91
C LEU A 227 4.18 22.92 1.40
N LEU A 228 3.82 21.70 0.95
CA LEU A 228 4.55 20.48 1.30
C LEU A 228 5.98 20.48 0.73
N LEU A 229 6.16 20.92 -0.52
CA LEU A 229 7.48 21.06 -1.12
C LEU A 229 8.35 22.08 -0.36
N ILE A 230 7.80 23.26 -0.05
CA ILE A 230 8.51 24.30 0.71
C ILE A 230 8.87 23.79 2.11
N ALA A 231 7.94 23.12 2.80
CA ALA A 231 8.17 22.60 4.14
C ALA A 231 9.29 21.56 4.18
N CYS A 232 9.32 20.61 3.23
CA CYS A 232 10.34 19.55 3.21
C CYS A 232 11.73 20.03 2.79
N VAL A 233 11.81 21.12 2.01
CA VAL A 233 13.09 21.76 1.63
C VAL A 233 13.61 22.69 2.74
N SER A 234 12.73 23.14 3.63
CA SER A 234 13.11 24.01 4.75
C SER A 234 14.21 23.37 5.61
N PRO A 235 15.20 24.16 6.06
CA PRO A 235 16.27 23.69 6.96
C PRO A 235 15.72 23.24 8.33
N TRP A 236 14.44 23.49 8.62
CA TRP A 236 13.84 23.03 9.86
C TRP A 236 13.51 21.54 9.85
N ILE A 237 13.18 20.97 8.68
CA ILE A 237 12.65 19.61 8.53
C ILE A 237 13.64 18.66 7.84
N GLU A 238 14.43 19.14 6.88
CA GLU A 238 15.54 18.41 6.21
C GLU A 238 15.17 17.01 5.67
N VAL A 239 13.91 16.83 5.26
CA VAL A 239 13.41 15.54 4.72
C VAL A 239 13.87 15.28 3.29
N GLY A 240 14.31 16.32 2.58
CA GLY A 240 14.70 16.24 1.17
C GLY A 240 13.51 16.30 0.21
N LEU A 241 13.81 16.32 -1.09
CA LEU A 241 12.83 16.65 -2.14
C LEU A 241 12.01 15.45 -2.64
N LEU A 242 12.50 14.23 -2.50
CA LEU A 242 11.85 13.06 -3.12
C LEU A 242 10.49 12.69 -2.50
N PRO A 243 10.34 12.58 -1.16
CA PRO A 243 9.04 12.27 -0.56
C PRO A 243 7.93 13.29 -0.87
N PRO A 244 8.11 14.62 -0.74
CA PRO A 244 7.04 15.57 -1.04
C PRO A 244 6.66 15.60 -2.53
N CYS A 245 7.60 15.32 -3.45
CA CYS A 245 7.27 15.19 -4.87
C CYS A 245 6.41 13.95 -5.14
N ALA A 246 6.77 12.78 -4.59
CA ALA A 246 5.99 11.56 -4.76
C ALA A 246 4.55 11.71 -4.21
N ILE A 247 4.42 12.31 -3.01
CA ILE A 247 3.12 12.57 -2.40
C ILE A 247 2.33 13.60 -3.18
N SER A 248 2.95 14.70 -3.64
CA SER A 248 2.26 15.71 -4.44
C SER A 248 1.73 15.14 -5.76
N ALA A 249 2.49 14.25 -6.43
CA ALA A 249 2.00 13.56 -7.63
C ALA A 249 0.76 12.69 -7.33
N TYR A 250 0.76 12.01 -6.19
CA TYR A 250 -0.41 11.25 -5.73
C TYR A 250 -1.60 12.15 -5.39
N LEU A 251 -1.38 13.32 -4.77
CA LEU A 251 -2.44 14.30 -4.51
C LEU A 251 -3.10 14.77 -5.81
N VAL A 252 -2.32 15.08 -6.84
CA VAL A 252 -2.83 15.46 -8.17
C VAL A 252 -3.66 14.33 -8.79
N LEU A 253 -3.18 13.08 -8.68
CA LEU A 253 -3.93 11.90 -9.14
C LEU A 253 -5.26 11.73 -8.39
N MET A 254 -5.27 11.89 -7.07
CA MET A 254 -6.50 11.81 -6.27
C MET A 254 -7.48 12.94 -6.60
N CYS A 255 -6.98 14.15 -6.88
CA CYS A 255 -7.81 15.26 -7.34
C CYS A 255 -8.48 14.95 -8.69
N TRP A 256 -7.71 14.44 -9.65
CA TRP A 256 -8.23 13.97 -10.94
C TRP A 256 -9.34 12.93 -10.73
N GLN A 257 -9.08 11.92 -9.90
CA GLN A 257 -10.04 10.86 -9.61
C GLN A 257 -11.32 11.36 -8.95
N ALA A 258 -11.25 12.38 -8.09
CA ALA A 258 -12.42 12.99 -7.48
C ALA A 258 -13.24 13.78 -8.53
N LEU A 259 -12.55 14.54 -9.38
CA LEU A 259 -13.20 15.40 -10.39
C LEU A 259 -13.86 14.62 -11.53
N VAL A 260 -13.26 13.52 -11.98
CA VAL A 260 -13.90 12.61 -12.95
C VAL A 260 -15.17 11.98 -12.37
N SER A 261 -15.22 11.77 -11.05
CA SER A 261 -16.41 11.28 -10.34
C SER A 261 -17.45 12.36 -10.04
N ASN A 262 -17.29 13.58 -10.55
CA ASN A 262 -18.28 14.63 -10.39
C ASN A 262 -19.58 14.29 -11.18
N PRO A 263 -20.75 14.24 -10.53
CA PRO A 263 -22.04 14.02 -11.19
C PRO A 263 -22.42 15.12 -12.20
N VAL A 264 -21.97 16.37 -11.97
CA VAL A 264 -22.33 17.53 -12.79
C VAL A 264 -21.21 17.79 -13.80
N LYS A 265 -21.33 17.19 -14.99
CA LYS A 265 -20.37 17.34 -16.10
C LYS A 265 -20.64 18.55 -17.01
N SER A 266 -21.68 19.35 -16.74
CA SER A 266 -22.13 20.42 -17.64
C SER A 266 -21.14 21.56 -17.89
N CYS A 267 -20.17 21.74 -17.00
CA CYS A 267 -19.09 22.73 -17.11
C CYS A 267 -17.75 22.09 -17.46
N GLU A 268 -17.68 20.77 -17.59
CA GLU A 268 -16.54 20.11 -18.19
C GLU A 268 -16.52 20.48 -19.67
N HIS A 269 -15.40 21.02 -20.16
CA HIS A 269 -15.10 21.10 -21.61
C HIS A 269 -15.65 22.27 -22.43
N ARG A 270 -15.33 23.54 -22.06
CA ARG A 270 -15.68 24.69 -22.93
C ARG A 270 -14.61 25.10 -23.96
N ARG A 271 -13.42 24.47 -23.97
CA ARG A 271 -12.30 24.86 -24.86
C ARG A 271 -11.81 23.81 -25.87
N TYR A 272 -12.37 22.60 -25.88
CA TYR A 272 -12.09 21.55 -26.87
C TYR A 272 -13.43 20.97 -27.38
N PRO A 273 -13.51 20.38 -28.60
CA PRO A 273 -14.74 19.76 -29.08
C PRO A 273 -15.17 18.62 -28.16
N PRO A 274 -16.47 18.46 -27.82
CA PRO A 274 -16.96 17.46 -26.87
C PRO A 274 -16.32 16.10 -27.13
N PRO A 275 -15.77 15.43 -26.09
CA PRO A 275 -15.28 14.07 -26.26
C PRO A 275 -16.42 13.23 -26.84
N SER A 276 -16.09 12.40 -27.81
CA SER A 276 -17.05 11.40 -28.29
C SER A 276 -17.41 10.46 -27.13
N SER A 277 -18.56 9.78 -27.19
CA SER A 277 -18.92 8.80 -26.16
C SER A 277 -17.84 7.73 -25.93
N THR A 278 -17.04 7.45 -26.97
CA THR A 278 -15.86 6.57 -26.93
C THR A 278 -14.68 7.16 -26.15
N ASP A 279 -14.50 8.49 -26.15
CA ASP A 279 -13.44 9.16 -25.38
C ASP A 279 -13.79 9.21 -23.88
N GLU A 280 -15.08 9.31 -23.53
CA GLU A 280 -15.52 9.23 -22.13
C GLU A 280 -15.39 7.81 -21.56
N GLU A 281 -15.75 6.79 -22.33
CA GLU A 281 -15.61 5.38 -21.92
C GLU A 281 -14.13 4.98 -21.73
N SER A 282 -13.24 5.46 -22.60
CA SER A 282 -11.79 5.23 -22.47
C SER A 282 -11.20 5.92 -21.24
N SER A 283 -11.56 7.19 -20.97
CA SER A 283 -11.07 7.91 -19.79
C SER A 283 -11.49 7.26 -18.46
N ASN A 284 -12.74 6.79 -18.37
CA ASN A 284 -13.21 6.05 -17.20
C ASN A 284 -12.43 4.74 -17.03
N THR A 285 -12.20 4.02 -18.14
CA THR A 285 -11.44 2.75 -18.13
C THR A 285 -9.99 2.96 -17.67
N ASP A 286 -9.33 4.02 -18.15
CA ASP A 286 -7.96 4.37 -17.74
C ASP A 286 -7.89 4.69 -16.24
N SER A 287 -8.89 5.39 -15.72
CA SER A 287 -8.98 5.73 -14.29
C SER A 287 -9.14 4.48 -13.41
N VAL A 288 -9.94 3.50 -13.85
CA VAL A 288 -10.15 2.21 -13.18
C VAL A 288 -8.87 1.39 -13.17
N ILE A 289 -8.18 1.30 -14.31
CA ILE A 289 -6.91 0.56 -14.42
C ILE A 289 -5.85 1.17 -13.51
N ALA A 290 -5.69 2.50 -13.53
CA ALA A 290 -4.75 3.19 -12.66
C ALA A 290 -5.03 2.92 -11.18
N ASN A 291 -6.29 3.02 -10.75
CA ASN A 291 -6.68 2.73 -9.37
C ASN A 291 -6.41 1.28 -8.98
N ALA A 292 -6.69 0.32 -9.88
CA ALA A 292 -6.43 -1.10 -9.65
C ALA A 292 -4.93 -1.39 -9.50
N VAL A 293 -4.08 -0.76 -10.31
CA VAL A 293 -2.62 -0.91 -10.22
C VAL A 293 -2.08 -0.34 -8.91
N ILE A 294 -2.53 0.86 -8.50
CA ILE A 294 -2.07 1.45 -7.24
C ILE A 294 -2.58 0.62 -6.04
N ALA A 295 -3.82 0.12 -6.11
CA ALA A 295 -4.36 -0.80 -5.11
C ALA A 295 -3.50 -2.06 -4.99
N ALA A 296 -3.20 -2.70 -6.13
CA ALA A 296 -2.39 -3.90 -6.22
C ALA A 296 -1.00 -3.70 -5.62
N PHE A 297 -0.37 -2.58 -5.97
CA PHE A 297 0.92 -2.19 -5.41
C PHE A 297 0.85 -1.98 -3.89
N ALA A 298 -0.12 -1.22 -3.40
CA ALA A 298 -0.29 -0.97 -1.97
C ALA A 298 -0.58 -2.26 -1.17
N MET A 299 -1.42 -3.16 -1.69
CA MET A 299 -1.67 -4.46 -1.07
C MET A 299 -0.40 -5.30 -1.00
N THR A 300 0.32 -5.40 -2.10
CA THR A 300 1.55 -6.21 -2.18
C THR A 300 2.62 -5.64 -1.24
N TRP A 301 2.76 -4.31 -1.21
CA TRP A 301 3.72 -3.61 -0.36
C TRP A 301 3.42 -3.75 1.13
N THR A 302 2.18 -3.47 1.54
CA THR A 302 1.75 -3.61 2.94
C THR A 302 1.87 -5.05 3.44
N SER A 303 1.59 -6.02 2.57
CA SER A 303 1.76 -7.45 2.86
C SER A 303 3.23 -7.83 3.09
N TRP A 304 4.15 -7.26 2.30
CA TRP A 304 5.59 -7.40 2.50
C TRP A 304 6.01 -6.82 3.86
N ARG A 305 5.73 -5.54 4.12
CA ARG A 305 6.21 -4.83 5.33
C ARG A 305 5.64 -5.42 6.63
N THR A 306 4.40 -5.88 6.62
CA THR A 306 3.79 -6.57 7.78
C THR A 306 4.52 -7.87 8.11
N SER A 307 5.26 -8.48 7.17
CA SER A 307 6.10 -9.66 7.42
C SER A 307 7.28 -9.31 8.31
N SER A 308 7.97 -8.21 8.01
CA SER A 308 9.15 -7.77 8.75
C SER A 308 8.82 -7.30 10.16
N ALA A 309 7.72 -6.56 10.35
CA ALA A 309 7.33 -6.04 11.67
C ALA A 309 6.84 -7.15 12.64
N ALA A 310 6.11 -8.15 12.15
CA ALA A 310 5.63 -9.27 12.96
C ALA A 310 6.77 -10.17 13.44
N THR A 311 7.78 -10.41 12.59
CA THR A 311 8.97 -11.19 12.95
C THR A 311 9.76 -10.52 14.08
N ILE A 312 9.90 -9.19 14.05
CA ILE A 312 10.64 -8.43 15.08
C ILE A 312 9.93 -8.47 16.45
N LEU A 313 8.60 -8.35 16.46
CA LEU A 313 7.81 -8.46 17.70
C LEU A 313 7.92 -9.85 18.35
N LEU A 314 7.97 -10.91 17.54
CA LEU A 314 8.12 -12.29 18.00
C LEU A 314 9.55 -12.60 18.47
N VAL A 315 10.58 -12.06 17.80
CA VAL A 315 11.98 -12.16 18.24
C VAL A 315 12.17 -11.46 19.60
N ARG A 316 11.46 -10.35 19.85
CA ARG A 316 11.49 -9.65 21.14
C ARG A 316 10.80 -10.45 22.26
N GLN A 317 9.78 -11.23 21.94
CA GLN A 317 9.07 -12.07 22.91
C GLN A 317 9.85 -13.34 23.29
N GLY A 318 10.87 -13.73 22.52
CA GLY A 318 11.78 -14.84 22.81
C GLY A 318 12.94 -14.52 23.76
N ARG A 319 13.12 -13.25 24.17
CA ARG A 319 14.10 -12.84 25.20
C ARG A 319 13.37 -12.35 26.44
N THR A 320 13.16 -13.24 27.41
CA THR A 320 12.84 -12.87 28.78
C THR A 320 14.00 -12.04 29.37
N PRO A 321 13.75 -10.87 29.99
CA PRO A 321 14.80 -10.12 30.67
C PRO A 321 15.13 -10.79 32.00
N GLN A 322 16.31 -11.39 32.12
CA GLN A 322 16.82 -11.86 33.41
C GLN A 322 17.37 -10.66 34.19
N SER A 323 16.80 -10.50 35.38
CA SER A 323 17.01 -9.54 36.47
C SER A 323 18.31 -8.71 36.55
N ARG A 324 18.08 -7.39 36.61
CA ARG A 324 18.63 -6.35 37.52
C ARG A 324 19.56 -6.79 38.68
N GLU A 325 20.73 -6.13 38.79
CA GLU A 325 21.44 -5.60 39.99
C GLU A 325 22.78 -4.95 39.51
N THR A 326 23.05 -3.63 39.49
CA THR A 326 23.38 -2.60 40.52
C THR A 326 24.71 -1.91 40.06
N PRO A 327 24.95 -0.60 40.28
CA PRO A 327 25.87 0.18 39.47
C PRO A 327 27.27 0.33 40.09
N THR A 328 28.30 0.36 39.23
CA THR A 328 29.64 0.79 39.65
C THR A 328 30.18 1.82 38.68
N THR A 329 30.26 3.05 39.17
CA THR A 329 30.93 4.21 38.58
C THR A 329 32.39 3.95 38.28
N ARG A 330 32.86 4.35 37.08
CA ARG A 330 34.23 4.86 36.92
C ARG A 330 34.33 5.85 35.75
N SER A 331 34.85 7.02 36.09
CA SER A 331 35.12 8.18 35.23
C SER A 331 36.34 7.94 34.33
N GLY A 332 36.27 8.42 33.09
CA GLY A 332 37.38 8.57 32.14
C GLY A 332 36.94 9.46 30.97
N SER A 333 37.78 10.43 30.62
CA SER A 333 37.53 11.67 29.88
C SER A 333 37.54 11.57 28.34
N ASP A 334 36.96 12.61 27.72
CA ASP A 334 37.15 13.14 26.35
C ASP A 334 36.84 12.21 25.16
N ASP A 335 35.83 12.54 24.35
CA ASP A 335 36.05 13.46 23.22
C ASP A 335 34.75 13.89 22.53
N ARG A 336 34.80 15.04 21.86
CA ARG A 336 33.68 15.72 21.17
C ARG A 336 33.29 14.97 19.90
N HIS A 337 32.00 14.70 19.68
CA HIS A 337 31.34 14.81 18.37
C HIS A 337 29.82 14.80 18.58
N ARG A 338 29.17 15.88 18.14
CA ARG A 338 27.76 16.17 18.33
C ARG A 338 27.12 16.06 16.96
N ASP A 339 26.82 14.84 16.53
CA ASP A 339 26.18 14.59 15.24
C ASP A 339 24.72 14.18 15.40
N GLN A 340 23.95 14.73 14.47
CA GLN A 340 22.52 14.92 14.45
C GLN A 340 21.78 13.60 14.22
N GLN A 341 20.88 13.25 15.13
CA GLN A 341 19.91 12.18 14.96
C GLN A 341 18.55 12.84 14.66
N PHE A 342 18.16 12.89 13.40
CA PHE A 342 16.82 13.32 12.98
C PHE A 342 16.25 12.40 11.90
N ALA A 343 15.01 11.98 12.17
CA ALA A 343 13.99 11.46 11.25
C ALA A 343 14.12 10.00 10.74
N SER A 344 13.87 9.03 11.61
CA SER A 344 13.27 7.74 11.22
C SER A 344 11.84 7.63 11.77
N VAL A 345 10.86 7.98 10.93
CA VAL A 345 9.46 7.60 11.16
C VAL A 345 9.32 6.15 10.68
N VAL A 346 9.13 5.24 11.62
CA VAL A 346 8.95 3.79 11.41
C VAL A 346 10.08 3.15 10.58
N VAL A 347 11.29 3.20 11.12
CA VAL A 347 12.39 2.33 10.69
C VAL A 347 12.90 1.59 11.92
N VAL A 348 12.63 0.28 12.00
CA VAL A 348 13.41 -0.58 12.88
C VAL A 348 14.73 -0.83 12.16
N ASP A 349 15.71 0.06 12.36
CA ASP A 349 17.08 -0.18 11.94
C ASP A 349 17.77 -1.07 12.95
N VAL A 350 18.26 -2.24 12.50
CA VAL A 350 19.15 -3.11 13.28
C VAL A 350 20.55 -3.01 12.68
N HIS A 351 21.44 -2.32 13.38
CA HIS A 351 22.89 -2.49 13.18
C HIS A 351 23.31 -3.86 13.73
N PRO A 352 23.98 -4.74 12.97
CA PRO A 352 24.58 -5.94 13.51
C PRO A 352 25.86 -5.56 14.26
N ALA A 353 25.84 -5.67 15.59
CA ALA A 353 27.04 -5.58 16.40
C ALA A 353 27.94 -6.79 16.09
N HIS A 354 29.11 -6.53 15.50
CA HIS A 354 30.21 -7.49 15.40
C HIS A 354 30.74 -7.77 16.81
N HIS A 355 30.56 -8.98 17.32
CA HIS A 355 31.33 -9.49 18.45
C HIS A 355 32.30 -10.56 17.95
N THR A 356 33.57 -10.22 17.99
CA THR A 356 34.70 -11.15 17.97
C THR A 356 34.82 -11.79 19.35
N ASP A 357 34.57 -13.09 19.47
CA ASP A 357 34.87 -13.84 20.69
C ASP A 357 36.20 -14.58 20.54
N GLU A 358 37.18 -14.16 21.36
CA GLU A 358 38.31 -15.00 21.75
C GLU A 358 37.82 -16.14 22.65
N SER A 359 38.28 -17.35 22.36
CA SER A 359 38.10 -18.53 23.22
C SER A 359 39.13 -18.50 24.36
N PRO A 360 38.77 -18.97 25.59
CA PRO A 360 39.41 -20.21 26.03
C PRO A 360 38.53 -21.16 26.89
N THR A 361 38.56 -22.44 26.48
CA THR A 361 38.64 -23.71 27.27
C THR A 361 38.47 -23.72 28.80
N LEU A 362 37.54 -24.55 29.34
CA LEU A 362 37.80 -25.85 30.03
C LEU A 362 36.54 -26.49 30.71
N ALA A 363 36.28 -27.76 30.34
CA ALA A 363 35.80 -28.92 31.14
C ALA A 363 34.34 -29.05 31.68
N PRO A 364 33.84 -30.31 31.88
CA PRO A 364 32.46 -30.70 31.56
C PRO A 364 31.59 -31.14 32.76
N ALA A 365 30.27 -31.05 32.65
CA ALA A 365 29.33 -31.82 33.48
C ALA A 365 28.09 -32.18 32.67
N GLY A 366 27.83 -33.49 32.57
CA GLY A 366 26.80 -34.06 31.73
C GLY A 366 25.37 -33.75 32.19
N THR A 367 24.51 -33.49 31.22
CA THR A 367 23.09 -33.78 31.31
C THR A 367 22.67 -34.30 29.94
N THR A 368 22.05 -35.47 29.95
CA THR A 368 21.50 -36.17 28.79
C THR A 368 20.57 -35.25 28.00
N VAL A 369 21.04 -34.78 26.84
CA VAL A 369 20.25 -34.06 25.85
C VAL A 369 19.46 -35.09 25.05
N GLU A 370 18.16 -35.14 25.30
CA GLU A 370 17.18 -35.78 24.43
C GLU A 370 17.32 -35.20 23.00
N PRO A 371 17.28 -36.01 21.93
CA PRO A 371 17.55 -35.53 20.57
C PRO A 371 16.57 -34.40 20.21
N PRO A 372 17.03 -33.35 19.50
CA PRO A 372 16.19 -32.21 19.17
C PRO A 372 15.05 -32.67 18.27
N GLN A 373 13.82 -32.60 18.77
CA GLN A 373 12.64 -32.72 17.93
C GLN A 373 12.69 -31.63 16.84
N PRO A 374 12.33 -31.93 15.59
CA PRO A 374 12.29 -30.92 14.54
C PRO A 374 11.33 -29.83 15.00
N SER A 375 11.85 -28.62 15.15
CA SER A 375 11.08 -27.43 15.46
C SER A 375 9.86 -27.41 14.53
N ARG A 376 8.68 -27.70 15.09
CA ARG A 376 7.40 -27.45 14.41
C ARG A 376 7.31 -25.94 14.28
N GLU A 377 7.88 -25.41 13.21
CA GLU A 377 7.74 -24.01 12.85
C GLU A 377 6.27 -23.71 12.63
N LEU A 378 5.70 -23.06 13.63
CA LEU A 378 4.30 -22.67 13.69
C LEU A 378 4.20 -21.32 12.98
N ILE A 379 3.52 -21.24 11.83
CA ILE A 379 3.26 -19.93 11.23
C ILE A 379 2.15 -19.28 12.03
N HIS A 380 2.47 -18.16 12.68
CA HIS A 380 1.46 -17.25 13.18
C HIS A 380 1.26 -16.15 12.13
N GLU A 381 0.26 -16.28 11.26
CA GLU A 381 -0.12 -15.15 10.41
C GLU A 381 -0.95 -14.16 11.24
N PRO A 382 -0.57 -12.86 11.29
CA PRO A 382 -1.29 -11.89 12.08
C PRO A 382 -2.68 -11.64 11.49
N TRP A 383 -3.70 -11.63 12.34
CA TRP A 383 -5.09 -11.32 11.96
C TRP A 383 -5.23 -9.98 11.21
N GLN A 384 -4.29 -9.06 11.44
CA GLN A 384 -4.17 -7.78 10.74
C GLN A 384 -4.04 -7.95 9.22
N PHE A 385 -3.25 -8.93 8.75
CA PHE A 385 -3.09 -9.19 7.32
C PHE A 385 -4.42 -9.55 6.66
N TYR A 386 -5.16 -10.50 7.24
CA TYR A 386 -6.47 -10.91 6.72
C TYR A 386 -7.51 -9.78 6.81
N SER A 387 -7.40 -8.92 7.82
CA SER A 387 -8.27 -7.73 7.94
C SER A 387 -8.01 -6.73 6.81
N MET A 388 -6.73 -6.51 6.44
CA MET A 388 -6.40 -5.67 5.28
C MET A 388 -6.90 -6.29 3.97
N MET A 389 -6.77 -7.61 3.80
CA MET A 389 -7.29 -8.32 2.62
C MET A 389 -8.83 -8.26 2.55
N CYS A 390 -9.52 -8.27 3.69
CA CYS A 390 -10.96 -8.06 3.75
C CYS A 390 -11.34 -6.66 3.24
N LEU A 391 -10.67 -5.61 3.74
CA LEU A 391 -10.87 -4.23 3.28
C LEU A 391 -10.54 -4.05 1.80
N ALA A 392 -9.47 -4.71 1.32
CA ALA A 392 -9.12 -4.76 -0.10
C ALA A 392 -10.23 -5.39 -0.94
N GLY A 393 -10.92 -6.41 -0.43
CA GLY A 393 -12.07 -7.03 -1.12
C GLY A 393 -13.23 -6.06 -1.27
N LEU A 394 -13.49 -5.23 -0.25
CA LEU A 394 -14.51 -4.18 -0.30
C LEU A 394 -14.12 -3.07 -1.28
N TYR A 395 -12.84 -2.69 -1.29
CA TYR A 395 -12.29 -1.71 -2.23
C TYR A 395 -12.29 -2.19 -3.68
N MET A 396 -12.03 -3.48 -3.92
CA MET A 396 -12.05 -4.08 -5.24
C MET A 396 -13.41 -3.91 -5.94
N ALA A 397 -14.52 -4.01 -5.21
CA ALA A 397 -15.84 -3.70 -5.76
C ALA A 397 -15.91 -2.26 -6.28
N MET A 398 -15.47 -1.29 -5.48
CA MET A 398 -15.53 0.12 -5.87
C MET A 398 -14.64 0.45 -7.06
N VAL A 399 -13.43 -0.10 -7.10
CA VAL A 399 -12.52 0.12 -8.23
C VAL A 399 -13.09 -0.48 -9.51
N LEU A 400 -13.53 -1.74 -9.49
CA LEU A 400 -14.00 -2.43 -10.70
C LEU A 400 -15.37 -1.96 -11.20
N THR A 401 -16.18 -1.32 -10.36
CA THR A 401 -17.48 -0.71 -10.75
C THR A 401 -17.37 0.78 -11.08
N ASP A 402 -16.15 1.35 -11.07
CA ASP A 402 -15.93 2.79 -11.21
C ASP A 402 -16.72 3.61 -10.18
N TRP A 403 -16.83 3.08 -8.96
CA TRP A 403 -17.57 3.66 -7.83
C TRP A 403 -19.07 3.91 -8.07
N ASN A 404 -19.60 3.40 -9.17
CA ASN A 404 -21.02 3.48 -9.50
C ASN A 404 -21.87 2.62 -8.56
N SER A 405 -23.16 2.90 -8.55
CA SER A 405 -24.13 2.10 -7.80
C SER A 405 -24.35 0.74 -8.47
N ALA A 406 -25.04 -0.18 -7.78
CA ALA A 406 -25.26 -1.54 -8.30
C ALA A 406 -26.13 -1.56 -9.58
N ASP A 407 -27.07 -0.62 -9.67
CA ASP A 407 -27.86 -0.28 -10.86
C ASP A 407 -27.06 0.46 -11.95
N GLY A 408 -25.80 0.84 -11.69
CA GLY A 408 -24.96 1.58 -12.62
C GLY A 408 -25.13 3.10 -12.57
N SER A 409 -25.92 3.65 -11.65
CA SER A 409 -26.09 5.11 -11.50
C SER A 409 -24.87 5.80 -10.89
N PHE A 410 -24.62 7.05 -11.32
CA PHE A 410 -23.59 7.92 -10.74
C PHE A 410 -24.02 8.45 -9.37
N ASN A 411 -23.05 8.73 -8.48
CA ASN A 411 -23.34 9.26 -7.15
C ASN A 411 -22.26 10.25 -6.67
N ASN A 412 -22.72 11.35 -6.08
CA ASN A 412 -21.92 12.42 -5.49
C ASN A 412 -21.01 11.92 -4.35
N ILE A 413 -21.38 10.84 -3.64
CA ILE A 413 -20.61 10.28 -2.52
C ILE A 413 -19.20 9.85 -2.96
N SER A 414 -19.04 9.31 -4.17
CA SER A 414 -17.75 8.85 -4.69
C SER A 414 -16.72 9.98 -4.74
N MET A 415 -17.10 11.12 -5.33
CA MET A 415 -16.27 12.32 -5.38
C MET A 415 -15.85 12.78 -3.99
N TRP A 416 -16.80 12.86 -3.05
CA TRP A 416 -16.53 13.33 -1.69
C TRP A 416 -15.61 12.40 -0.90
N VAL A 417 -15.77 11.08 -1.04
CA VAL A 417 -14.87 10.11 -0.39
C VAL A 417 -13.44 10.28 -0.91
N LYS A 418 -13.27 10.43 -2.23
CA LYS A 418 -11.95 10.63 -2.87
C LYS A 418 -11.29 11.95 -2.44
N ILE A 419 -12.02 13.07 -2.46
CA ILE A 419 -11.45 14.38 -2.11
C ILE A 419 -11.17 14.51 -0.60
N VAL A 420 -12.02 13.97 0.26
CA VAL A 420 -11.78 13.96 1.71
C VAL A 420 -10.57 13.08 2.03
N ALA A 421 -10.42 11.93 1.38
CA ALA A 421 -9.22 11.10 1.52
C ALA A 421 -7.94 11.84 1.10
N GLN A 422 -8.01 12.67 0.06
CA GLN A 422 -6.92 13.55 -0.34
C GLN A 422 -6.58 14.57 0.77
N TRP A 423 -7.57 15.23 1.37
CA TRP A 423 -7.32 16.18 2.47
C TRP A 423 -6.75 15.51 3.71
N VAL A 424 -7.24 14.32 4.05
CA VAL A 424 -6.67 13.51 5.13
C VAL A 424 -5.23 13.12 4.81
N THR A 425 -4.89 12.84 3.54
CA THR A 425 -3.50 12.59 3.11
C THR A 425 -2.61 13.79 3.39
N ILE A 426 -3.07 14.99 3.03
CA ILE A 426 -2.33 16.25 3.28
C ILE A 426 -2.08 16.40 4.77
N LEU A 427 -3.13 16.27 5.59
CA LEU A 427 -3.03 16.43 7.05
C LEU A 427 -2.11 15.38 7.68
N LEU A 428 -2.25 14.11 7.31
CA LEU A 428 -1.41 13.02 7.84
C LEU A 428 0.04 13.23 7.44
N PHE A 429 0.32 13.56 6.18
CA PHE A 429 1.69 13.79 5.72
C PHE A 429 2.31 15.02 6.40
N SER A 430 1.59 16.15 6.46
CA SER A 430 2.03 17.32 7.22
C SER A 430 2.30 16.98 8.69
N TRP A 431 1.44 16.18 9.32
CA TRP A 431 1.64 15.72 10.69
C TRP A 431 2.91 14.86 10.83
N THR A 432 3.20 13.96 9.89
CA THR A 432 4.45 13.16 9.94
C THR A 432 5.72 14.01 9.88
N LEU A 433 5.66 15.18 9.24
CA LEU A 433 6.80 16.10 9.15
C LEU A 433 6.94 16.97 10.42
N VAL A 434 5.81 17.42 10.97
CA VAL A 434 5.79 18.39 12.07
C VAL A 434 5.88 17.72 13.45
N ALA A 435 5.27 16.55 13.63
CA ALA A 435 5.17 15.89 14.94
C ALA A 435 6.54 15.60 15.60
N PRO A 436 7.58 15.11 14.89
CA PRO A 436 8.91 14.88 15.49
C PRO A 436 9.59 16.16 15.97
N LYS A 437 9.26 17.31 15.38
CA LYS A 437 9.85 18.61 15.74
C LYS A 437 9.11 19.28 16.89
N LEU A 438 7.79 19.09 17.00
CA LEU A 438 6.98 19.62 18.10
C LEU A 438 7.12 18.81 19.40
N PHE A 439 7.33 17.50 19.30
CA PHE A 439 7.42 16.61 20.46
C PHE A 439 8.74 15.81 20.45
N PRO A 440 9.90 16.47 20.61
CA PRO A 440 11.20 15.80 20.55
C PRO A 440 11.39 14.72 21.62
N ASP A 441 10.70 14.82 22.76
CA ASP A 441 10.80 13.87 23.88
C ASP A 441 9.90 12.62 23.71
N ARG A 442 9.16 12.51 22.60
CA ARG A 442 8.28 11.35 22.34
C ARG A 442 8.95 10.42 21.33
N ASP A 443 9.20 9.18 21.73
CA ASP A 443 9.62 8.14 20.79
C ASP A 443 8.51 7.89 19.76
N PHE A 444 8.81 8.16 18.48
CA PHE A 444 7.94 7.86 17.33
C PHE A 444 8.28 6.51 16.69
N SER A 445 8.91 5.59 17.44
CA SER A 445 9.35 4.27 17.01
C SER A 445 8.21 3.30 16.73
#